data_AF-M8D8C6-F1
#
_entry.id   AF-M8D8C6-F1
#
_cell.length_a   1.000
_cell.length_b   1.000
_cell.length_c   1.000
_cell.angle_alpha   90.00
_cell.angle_beta   90.00
_cell.angle_gamma   90.00
#
_symmetry.space_group_name_H-M   'P 1'
#
loop_
_entity.id
_entity.type
_entity.pdbx_description
1 polymer ?
#
loop_
_entity_poly.entity_id
_entity_poly.type
_entity_poly.pdbx_seq_one_letter_code
_entity_poly.pdbx_strand_id
1 'polypeptide(L)' 'MIEPKEKGFQEEDKELIEVTEMLRRQLVELACEKGFSHREVIELSQRLDKYIVQLQSRMNVKKSIN' A
#
# COMPACT_ATOMS: atom_id res chain seq x y z
N MET A 1 -2.17 35.95 -5.48
CA MET A 1 -1.94 34.96 -4.42
C MET A 1 -2.70 33.71 -4.84
N ILE A 2 -2.01 32.72 -5.39
CA ILE A 2 -2.63 31.45 -5.82
C ILE A 2 -1.90 30.36 -5.05
N GLU A 3 -2.49 30.00 -3.91
CA GLU A 3 -2.08 28.88 -3.05
C GLU A 3 -2.62 27.55 -3.63
N PRO A 4 -2.03 26.41 -3.24
CA PRO A 4 -1.46 25.45 -4.18
C PRO A 4 -2.50 24.54 -4.82
N LYS A 5 -2.21 24.12 -6.07
CA LYS A 5 -2.88 22.97 -6.68
C LYS A 5 -2.44 21.72 -5.92
N GLU A 6 -3.20 21.36 -4.89
CA GLU A 6 -3.19 20.01 -4.35
C GLU A 6 -3.46 19.07 -5.53
N LYS A 7 -2.42 18.37 -6.00
CA LYS A 7 -2.56 17.31 -6.99
C LYS A 7 -3.50 16.29 -6.35
N GLY A 8 -4.77 16.32 -6.73
CA GLY A 8 -5.78 15.42 -6.22
C GLY A 8 -5.31 13.98 -6.40
N PHE A 9 -4.90 13.36 -5.30
CA PHE A 9 -4.89 11.91 -5.20
C PHE A 9 -6.34 11.49 -5.42
N GLN A 10 -6.61 10.76 -6.50
CA GLN A 10 -7.94 10.26 -6.80
C GLN A 10 -8.41 9.38 -5.64
N GLU A 11 -9.71 9.38 -5.31
CA GLU A 11 -10.27 8.57 -4.20
C GLU A 11 -9.82 7.11 -4.25
N GLU A 12 -9.66 6.55 -5.45
CA GLU A 12 -9.16 5.20 -5.71
C GLU A 12 -7.72 4.96 -5.21
N ASP A 13 -6.86 5.99 -5.22
CA ASP A 13 -5.51 5.88 -4.67
C ASP A 13 -5.53 5.94 -3.13
N LYS A 14 -6.47 6.70 -2.57
CA LYS A 14 -6.64 6.80 -1.12
C LYS A 14 -7.13 5.49 -0.52
N GLU A 15 -8.12 4.84 -1.15
CA GLU A 15 -8.58 3.52 -0.76
C GLU A 15 -7.47 2.46 -0.86
N LEU A 16 -6.65 2.51 -1.91
CA LEU A 16 -5.53 1.59 -2.08
C LEU A 16 -4.46 1.78 -0.99
N ILE A 17 -4.18 3.02 -0.61
CA ILE A 17 -3.28 3.36 0.51
C ILE A 17 -3.85 2.84 1.83
N GLU A 18 -5.13 3.07 2.09
CA GLU A 18 -5.79 2.62 3.33
C GLU A 18 -5.79 1.08 3.45
N VAL A 19 -6.09 0.37 2.36
CA VAL A 19 -6.03 -1.10 2.32
C VAL A 19 -4.60 -1.60 2.54
N THR A 20 -3.60 -0.94 1.94
CA THR A 20 -2.18 -1.30 2.11
C THR A 20 -1.74 -1.13 3.57
N GLU A 21 -2.09 -0.01 4.21
CA GLU A 21 -1.76 0.25 5.61
C GLU A 21 -2.50 -0.70 6.56
N MET A 22 -3.75 -1.04 6.26
CA MET A 22 -4.50 -2.05 7.01
C MET A 22 -3.82 -3.42 6.95
N LEU A 23 -3.45 -3.88 5.75
CA LEU A 23 -2.75 -5.16 5.54
C LEU A 23 -1.39 -5.18 6.24
N ARG A 24 -0.68 -4.04 6.26
CA ARG A 24 0.59 -3.89 6.97
C ARG A 24 0.44 -4.07 8.48
N ARG A 25 -0.61 -3.49 9.09
CA ARG A 25 -0.87 -3.67 10.53
C ARG A 25 -1.19 -5.12 10.86
N GLN A 26 -2.07 -5.75 10.08
CA GLN A 26 -2.41 -7.17 10.26
C GLN A 26 -1.18 -8.07 10.13
N LEU A 27 -0.29 -7.76 9.19
CA LEU A 27 0.95 -8.52 9.01
C LEU A 27 1.87 -8.41 10.22
N VAL A 28 2.02 -7.21 10.78
CA VAL A 28 2.86 -6.98 11.97
C VAL A 28 2.29 -7.71 13.18
N GLU A 29 0.98 -7.64 13.40
CA GLU A 29 0.31 -8.36 14.49
C GLU A 29 0.49 -9.87 14.34
N LEU A 30 0.18 -10.42 13.16
CA LEU A 30 0.29 -11.85 12.90
C LEU A 30 1.73 -12.35 12.97
N ALA A 31 2.70 -11.56 12.51
CA ALA A 31 4.12 -11.89 12.61
C ALA A 31 4.61 -11.87 14.06
N CYS A 32 4.07 -10.98 14.89
CA CYS A 32 4.36 -10.93 16.32
C CYS A 32 3.79 -12.14 17.06
N GLU A 33 2.58 -12.57 16.70
CA GLU A 33 1.90 -13.71 17.33
C GLU A 33 2.44 -15.08 16.88
N LYS A 34 2.65 -15.27 15.57
CA LYS A 34 2.96 -16.58 14.98
C LYS A 34 4.40 -16.72 14.49
N GLY A 35 5.15 -15.62 14.41
CA GLY A 35 6.49 -15.57 13.85
C GLY A 35 6.52 -15.43 12.33
N PHE A 36 7.59 -14.82 11.81
CA PHE A 36 7.75 -14.48 10.39
C PHE A 36 7.78 -15.68 9.42
N SER A 37 8.08 -16.87 9.93
CA SER A 37 8.13 -18.11 9.15
C SER A 37 6.80 -18.88 9.13
N HIS A 38 5.76 -18.38 9.79
CA HIS A 38 4.44 -18.99 9.75
C HIS A 38 3.80 -18.80 8.36
N ARG A 39 3.20 -19.86 7.82
CA ARG A 39 2.61 -19.86 6.47
C ARG A 39 1.62 -18.72 6.24
N GLU A 40 0.76 -18.43 7.21
CA GLU A 40 -0.20 -17.32 7.13
C GLU A 40 0.48 -15.93 7.08
N VAL A 41 1.60 -15.75 7.80
CA VAL A 41 2.37 -14.51 7.78
C VAL A 41 3.03 -14.33 6.41
N ILE A 42 3.57 -15.40 5.84
CA ILE A 42 4.17 -15.41 4.50
C ILE A 42 3.12 -15.06 3.44
N GLU A 43 1.94 -15.67 3.50
CA GLU A 43 0.86 -15.41 2.54
C GLU A 43 0.35 -13.97 2.63
N LEU A 44 0.16 -13.47 3.85
CA LEU A 44 -0.24 -12.08 4.08
C LEU A 44 0.84 -11.08 3.63
N SER A 45 2.12 -11.41 3.83
CA SER A 45 3.25 -10.61 3.37
C SER A 45 3.31 -10.53 1.84
N GLN A 46 3.14 -11.66 1.15
CA GLN A 46 3.11 -11.69 -0.32
C GLN A 46 1.94 -10.89 -0.87
N ARG A 47 0.78 -10.96 -0.21
CA ARG A 47 -0.40 -10.19 -0.60
C ARG A 47 -0.16 -8.69 -0.42
N LEU A 48 0.41 -8.27 0.71
CA LEU A 48 0.80 -6.88 0.94
C LEU A 48 1.78 -6.38 -0.12
N ASP A 49 2.80 -7.17 -0.45
CA ASP A 49 3.82 -6.83 -1.45
C ASP A 49 3.19 -6.57 -2.84
N LYS A 50 2.21 -7.40 -3.23
CA LYS A 50 1.45 -7.19 -4.47
C LYS A 50 0.70 -5.85 -4.49
N TYR A 51 0.08 -5.44 -3.38
CA TYR A 51 -0.61 -4.15 -3.30
C TYR A 51 0.38 -2.97 -3.34
N ILE A 52 1.55 -3.11 -2.72
CA ILE A 52 2.62 -2.11 -2.77
C ILE A 52 3.11 -1.92 -4.21
N VAL A 53 3.37 -3.01 -4.95
CA VAL A 53 3.79 -2.94 -6.37
C VAL A 53 2.70 -2.31 -7.23
N GLN A 54 1.42 -2.63 -7.01
CA GLN A 54 0.31 -2.00 -7.72
C GLN A 54 0.25 -0.49 -7.46
N LEU A 55 0.43 -0.08 -6.20
CA LEU A 55 0.44 1.32 -5.79
C LEU A 55 1.63 2.07 -6.40
N GLN A 56 2.83 1.49 -6.35
CA GLN A 56 4.03 2.05 -6.97
C GLN A 56 3.91 2.15 -8.49
N SER A 57 3.31 1.15 -9.14
CA SER A 57 3.07 1.17 -10.59
C SER A 57 2.12 2.33 -10.97
N ARG A 58 1.02 2.50 -10.23
CA ARG A 58 0.06 3.61 -10.43
C ARG A 58 0.71 4.97 -10.18
N MET A 59 1.57 5.09 -9.18
CA MET A 59 2.33 6.31 -8.88
C MET A 59 3.41 6.63 -9.91
N ASN A 60 4.15 5.63 -10.41
CA ASN A 60 5.17 5.83 -11.43
C ASN A 60 4.57 6.17 -12.80
N VAL A 61 3.42 5.58 -13.16
CA VAL A 61 2.66 5.99 -14.36
C VAL A 61 2.28 7.47 -14.28
N LYS A 62 1.85 7.97 -13.11
CA LYS A 62 1.55 9.41 -12.91
C LYS A 62 2.79 10.31 -12.96
N LYS A 63 3.98 9.78 -12.63
CA LYS A 63 5.25 10.54 -12.66
C LYS A 63 5.85 10.67 -14.06
N SER A 64 5.53 9.76 -14.98
CA SER A 64 6.00 9.78 -16.38
C SER A 64 5.12 10.58 -17.34
N ILE A 65 3.92 11.02 -16.94
CA ILE A 65 3.00 11.83 -17.77
C ILE A 65 2.95 13.29 -17.26
N ASN A 66 4.06 13.83 -16.75
CA ASN A 66 4.15 15.24 -16.36
C ASN A 66 5.51 15.84 -16.63
#